data_AF-A0A2V3A2R5-F1
#
_entry.id   AF-A0A2V3A2R5-F1
#
_cell.length_a   1.000
_cell.length_b   1.000
_cell.length_c   1.000
_cell.angle_alpha   90.00
_cell.angle_beta   90.00
_cell.angle_gamma   90.00
#
_symmetry.space_group_name_H-M   'P 1'
#
loop_
_entity.id
_entity.type
_entity.pdbx_description
1 polymer ?
#
loop_
_entity_poly.entity_id
_entity_poly.type
_entity_poly.pdbx_seq_one_letter_code
_entity_poly.pdbx_strand_id
1 'polypeptide(L)'
;MKSRTLLLAGLLLSTFSFAQEKKAEKPKYNQELATSLGADKYGMKPYTIVMLTTGTTKIEDKAKISELMKGHMANIGKLANEGKIVVAGPFLEKNKENYRGMFIFNTKSKEEAEQWVKTDPAVQAGVFSYEIFPWYGSAALPLYLKHHDEISKENP
;
A
#
# COMPACT_ATOMS: atom_id res chain seq x y z
N MET A 1 -21.15 -79.91 -31.21
CA MET A 1 -19.85 -79.50 -30.60
C MET A 1 -19.44 -78.18 -31.22
N LYS A 2 -18.89 -77.27 -30.42
CA LYS A 2 -19.07 -75.80 -30.45
C LYS A 2 -18.67 -75.08 -31.75
N SER A 3 -19.41 -73.99 -31.98
CA SER A 3 -19.48 -73.10 -33.15
C SER A 3 -18.52 -71.89 -33.08
N ARG A 4 -18.16 -71.42 -34.28
CA ARG A 4 -17.67 -70.12 -34.82
C ARG A 4 -17.80 -68.89 -33.89
N THR A 5 -16.92 -67.86 -33.91
CA THR A 5 -16.90 -66.66 -34.81
C THR A 5 -15.78 -65.71 -34.30
N LEU A 6 -14.72 -65.33 -35.04
CA LEU A 6 -14.47 -64.08 -35.80
C LEU A 6 -14.66 -62.70 -35.08
N LEU A 7 -13.63 -61.84 -35.25
CA LEU A 7 -13.61 -60.36 -35.44
C LEU A 7 -13.01 -59.38 -34.39
N LEU A 8 -12.16 -58.54 -34.97
CA LEU A 8 -11.44 -57.31 -34.63
C LEU A 8 -12.09 -56.19 -33.76
N ALA A 9 -11.17 -55.42 -33.13
CA ALA A 9 -11.09 -53.94 -33.03
C ALA A 9 -11.79 -53.16 -31.89
N GLY A 10 -11.05 -52.17 -31.38
CA GLY A 10 -11.52 -51.01 -30.59
C GLY A 10 -10.85 -50.92 -29.21
N LEU A 11 -10.35 -49.80 -28.70
CA LEU A 11 -10.36 -48.41 -29.15
C LEU A 11 -9.38 -47.65 -28.23
N LEU A 12 -8.56 -46.78 -28.80
CA LEU A 12 -7.82 -45.74 -28.07
C LEU A 12 -8.81 -44.88 -27.25
N LEU A 13 -8.69 -44.84 -25.92
CA LEU A 13 -9.24 -43.74 -25.12
C LEU A 13 -8.08 -42.97 -24.48
N SER A 14 -7.55 -42.04 -25.26
CA SER A 14 -6.85 -40.87 -24.76
C SER A 14 -7.82 -40.06 -23.91
N THR A 15 -7.62 -40.07 -22.59
CA THR A 15 -8.29 -39.15 -21.68
C THR A 15 -7.75 -37.74 -21.92
N PHE A 16 -8.36 -37.03 -22.86
CA PHE A 16 -8.28 -35.57 -22.93
C PHE A 16 -8.93 -35.01 -21.66
N SER A 17 -8.13 -34.83 -20.61
CA SER A 17 -8.45 -33.90 -19.53
C SER A 17 -8.38 -32.49 -20.12
N PHE A 18 -9.45 -32.06 -20.77
CA PHE A 18 -9.71 -30.64 -20.91
C PHE A 18 -10.00 -30.10 -19.51
N ALA A 19 -8.94 -29.65 -18.84
CA ALA A 19 -9.09 -28.64 -17.80
C ALA A 19 -9.86 -27.49 -18.45
N GLN A 20 -11.16 -27.36 -18.11
CA GLN A 20 -11.88 -26.12 -18.35
C GLN A 20 -11.15 -25.05 -17.56
N GLU A 21 -10.27 -24.30 -18.23
CA GLU A 21 -9.90 -22.97 -17.78
C GLU A 21 -11.22 -22.20 -17.65
N LYS A 22 -11.70 -22.03 -16.42
CA LYS A 22 -12.72 -21.02 -16.13
C LYS A 22 -12.13 -19.71 -16.65
N LYS A 23 -12.62 -19.23 -17.80
CA LYS A 23 -12.32 -17.87 -18.26
C LYS A 23 -12.62 -16.95 -17.09
N ALA A 24 -11.57 -16.34 -16.54
CA ALA A 24 -11.72 -15.34 -15.49
C ALA A 24 -12.64 -14.24 -16.04
N GLU A 25 -13.86 -14.15 -15.54
CA GLU A 25 -14.75 -13.05 -15.85
C GLU A 25 -14.04 -11.76 -15.41
N LYS A 26 -13.95 -10.79 -16.33
CA LYS A 26 -13.40 -9.49 -15.98
C LYS A 26 -14.25 -8.92 -14.85
N PRO A 27 -13.65 -8.40 -13.77
CA PRO A 27 -14.42 -7.82 -12.67
C PRO A 27 -15.34 -6.73 -13.23
N LYS A 28 -16.64 -6.84 -12.92
CA LYS A 28 -17.63 -5.85 -13.32
C LYS A 28 -17.28 -4.52 -12.67
N TYR A 29 -17.22 -3.45 -13.46
CA TYR A 29 -16.94 -2.11 -12.96
C TYR A 29 -17.98 -1.71 -11.89
N ASN A 30 -17.46 -1.31 -10.72
CA ASN A 30 -18.26 -0.86 -9.58
C ASN A 30 -18.23 0.68 -9.51
N GLN A 31 -19.26 1.32 -10.09
CA GLN A 31 -19.38 2.77 -10.16
C GLN A 31 -19.46 3.43 -8.77
N GLU A 32 -20.19 2.82 -7.84
CA GLU A 32 -20.38 3.38 -6.50
C GLU A 32 -19.05 3.42 -5.73
N LEU A 33 -18.29 2.31 -5.78
CA LEU A 33 -16.96 2.25 -5.17
C LEU A 33 -15.96 3.19 -5.85
N ALA A 34 -16.00 3.29 -7.18
CA ALA A 34 -15.15 4.23 -7.92
C ALA A 34 -15.43 5.68 -7.49
N THR A 35 -16.71 6.06 -7.39
CA THR A 35 -17.13 7.39 -6.92
C THR A 35 -16.72 7.62 -5.46
N SER A 36 -16.94 6.66 -4.56
CA SER A 36 -16.61 6.81 -3.13
C SER A 36 -15.11 6.98 -2.89
N LEU A 37 -14.27 6.34 -3.72
CA LEU A 37 -12.82 6.44 -3.61
C LEU A 37 -12.25 7.67 -4.33
N GLY A 38 -13.05 8.38 -5.13
CA GLY A 38 -12.60 9.49 -5.98
C GLY A 38 -11.76 9.01 -7.16
N ALA A 39 -12.04 7.81 -7.67
CA ALA A 39 -11.34 7.22 -8.80
C ALA A 39 -11.73 7.88 -10.12
N ASP A 40 -10.75 8.08 -10.99
CA ASP A 40 -10.98 8.39 -12.39
C ASP A 40 -11.33 7.13 -13.21
N LYS A 41 -11.44 7.28 -14.53
CA LYS A 41 -11.77 6.19 -15.45
C LYS A 41 -10.77 5.01 -15.45
N TYR A 42 -9.59 5.19 -14.87
CA TYR A 42 -8.55 4.16 -14.75
C TYR A 42 -8.56 3.48 -13.37
N GLY A 43 -9.43 3.89 -12.45
CA GLY A 43 -9.39 3.39 -11.07
C GLY A 43 -8.32 4.08 -10.22
N MET A 44 -7.85 5.25 -10.64
CA MET A 44 -6.69 5.95 -10.07
C MET A 44 -7.08 7.35 -9.59
N LYS A 45 -6.24 7.98 -8.76
CA LYS A 45 -6.43 9.37 -8.33
C LYS A 45 -5.10 10.02 -7.92
N PRO A 46 -5.03 11.37 -7.88
CA PRO A 46 -3.87 12.06 -7.34
C PRO A 46 -3.78 11.93 -5.81
N TYR A 47 -2.54 11.78 -5.36
CA TYR A 47 -2.06 11.72 -3.98
C TYR A 47 -0.82 12.61 -3.85
N THR A 48 -0.26 12.65 -2.65
CA THR A 48 1.00 13.31 -2.38
C THR A 48 1.95 12.35 -1.67
N ILE A 49 3.15 12.15 -2.21
CA ILE A 49 4.22 11.39 -1.55
C ILE A 49 5.07 12.35 -0.74
N VAL A 50 5.41 11.93 0.46
CA VAL A 50 6.42 12.59 1.29
C VAL A 50 7.56 11.64 1.53
N MET A 51 8.78 12.09 1.22
CA MET A 51 10.00 11.36 1.48
C MET A 51 10.68 12.00 2.68
N LEU A 52 10.82 11.26 3.77
CA LEU A 52 11.56 11.72 4.95
C LEU A 52 13.07 11.53 4.73
N THR A 53 13.84 12.56 5.04
CA THR A 53 15.32 12.54 5.02
C THR A 53 15.86 12.84 6.42
N THR A 54 17.16 12.64 6.63
CA THR A 54 17.78 13.10 7.89
C THR A 54 17.81 14.62 7.91
N GLY A 55 17.31 15.22 8.98
CA GLY A 55 17.38 16.65 9.18
C GLY A 55 18.76 17.11 9.66
N THR A 56 18.90 18.41 9.90
CA THR A 56 20.16 19.02 10.32
C THR A 56 20.37 18.97 11.83
N THR A 57 19.31 18.78 12.62
CA THR A 57 19.40 18.72 14.08
C THR A 57 19.93 17.37 14.54
N LYS A 58 21.04 17.40 15.27
CA LYS A 58 21.57 16.23 15.99
C LYS A 58 21.27 16.38 17.47
N ILE A 59 20.59 15.39 18.04
CA ILE A 59 20.27 15.34 19.47
C ILE A 59 20.99 14.11 20.04
N GLU A 60 21.93 14.35 20.95
CA GLU A 60 22.72 13.29 21.59
C GLU A 60 22.00 12.65 22.79
N ASP A 61 21.04 13.37 23.37
CA ASP A 61 20.19 12.87 24.44
C ASP A 61 19.26 11.76 23.91
N LYS A 62 19.54 10.52 24.34
CA LYS A 62 18.78 9.33 23.99
C LYS A 62 17.34 9.38 24.50
N ALA A 63 17.09 9.94 25.69
CA ALA A 63 15.74 10.06 26.23
C ALA A 63 14.92 11.03 25.36
N LYS A 64 15.55 12.14 24.95
CA LYS A 64 14.88 13.11 24.08
C LYS A 64 14.58 12.56 22.68
N ILE A 65 15.52 11.85 22.06
CA ILE A 65 15.28 11.18 20.78
C ILE A 65 14.15 10.14 20.89
N SER A 66 14.15 9.34 21.96
CA SER A 66 13.11 8.33 22.17
C SER A 66 11.72 8.96 22.30
N GLU A 67 11.61 10.07 23.04
CA GLU A 67 10.36 10.84 23.16
C GLU A 67 9.87 11.34 21.79
N LEU A 68 10.76 11.94 21.00
CA LEU A 68 10.43 12.44 19.66
C LEU A 68 9.98 11.32 18.72
N MET A 69 10.65 10.17 18.74
CA MET A 69 10.28 9.02 17.91
C MET A 69 8.95 8.39 18.34
N LYS A 70 8.64 8.38 19.65
CA LYS A 70 7.32 7.98 20.14
C LYS A 70 6.24 8.94 19.63
N GLY A 71 6.52 10.25 19.67
CA GLY A 71 5.64 11.28 19.12
C GLY A 71 5.43 11.14 17.61
N HIS A 72 6.48 10.83 16.86
CA HIS A 72 6.44 10.53 15.43
C HIS A 72 5.48 9.39 15.11
N MET A 73 5.63 8.24 15.78
CA MET A 73 4.75 7.08 15.59
C MET A 73 3.29 7.37 15.96
N ALA A 74 3.08 8.08 17.09
CA ALA A 74 1.74 8.49 17.50
C ALA A 74 1.07 9.42 16.47
N ASN A 75 1.84 10.33 15.86
CA ASN A 75 1.34 11.22 14.83
C ASN A 75 0.97 10.47 13.55
N ILE A 76 1.79 9.50 13.12
CA ILE A 76 1.47 8.63 11.97
C ILE A 76 0.14 7.89 12.22
N GLY A 77 -0.01 7.26 13.39
CA GLY A 77 -1.23 6.54 13.75
C GLY A 77 -2.46 7.45 13.76
N LYS A 78 -2.35 8.65 14.35
CA LYS A 78 -3.41 9.66 14.33
C LYS A 78 -3.81 10.02 12.90
N LEU A 79 -2.86 10.35 12.03
CA LEU A 79 -3.13 10.76 10.65
C LEU A 79 -3.67 9.60 9.79
N ALA A 80 -3.26 8.36 10.07
CA ALA A 80 -3.84 7.17 9.45
C ALA A 80 -5.32 6.98 9.86
N ASN A 81 -5.63 7.12 11.15
CA ASN A 81 -7.01 7.04 11.67
C ASN A 81 -7.91 8.14 11.10
N GLU A 82 -7.36 9.32 10.82
CA GLU A 82 -8.07 10.42 10.15
C GLU A 82 -8.20 10.23 8.63
N GLY A 83 -7.68 9.12 8.07
CA GLY A 83 -7.72 8.83 6.63
C GLY A 83 -6.80 9.71 5.78
N LYS A 84 -5.87 10.43 6.42
CA LYS A 84 -4.92 11.35 5.78
C LYS A 84 -3.71 10.61 5.24
N ILE A 85 -3.13 9.71 6.02
CA ILE A 85 -2.05 8.81 5.56
C ILE A 85 -2.68 7.52 5.06
N VAL A 86 -2.34 7.11 3.83
CA VAL A 86 -2.77 5.82 3.26
C VAL A 86 -1.66 4.80 3.22
N VAL A 87 -0.40 5.22 3.24
CA VAL A 87 0.78 4.35 3.37
C VAL A 87 1.82 5.10 4.21
N ALA A 88 2.42 4.42 5.18
CA ALA A 88 3.59 4.92 5.90
C ALA A 88 4.56 3.76 6.17
N GLY A 89 5.86 4.02 6.00
CA GLY A 89 6.87 3.02 6.34
C GLY A 89 8.30 3.52 6.18
N PRO A 90 9.25 2.91 6.89
CA PRO A 90 10.66 3.20 6.73
C PRO A 90 11.23 2.54 5.47
N PHE A 91 12.33 3.08 4.95
CA PHE A 91 13.18 2.35 4.03
C PHE A 91 14.02 1.33 4.81
N LEU A 92 14.06 0.08 4.35
CA LEU A 92 14.78 -1.01 5.04
C LEU A 92 16.30 -0.82 5.03
N GLU A 93 16.81 -0.16 3.99
CA GLU A 93 18.24 0.04 3.78
C GLU A 93 18.58 1.51 3.62
N LYS A 94 19.84 1.84 3.92
CA LYS A 94 20.40 3.14 3.55
C LYS A 94 20.44 3.23 2.03
N ASN A 95 19.96 4.35 1.51
CA ASN A 95 19.95 4.65 0.09
C ASN A 95 20.79 5.91 -0.18
N LYS A 96 21.20 6.09 -1.44
CA LYS A 96 22.04 7.22 -1.88
C LYS A 96 21.43 8.60 -1.62
N GLU A 97 20.10 8.69 -1.57
CA GLU A 97 19.36 9.94 -1.33
C GLU A 97 19.14 10.21 0.17
N ASN A 98 19.64 9.34 1.05
CA ASN A 98 19.51 9.44 2.51
C ASN A 98 18.05 9.45 3.01
N TYR A 99 17.13 8.82 2.26
CA TYR A 99 15.76 8.63 2.70
C TYR A 99 15.68 7.70 3.91
N ARG A 100 14.76 8.02 4.82
CA ARG A 100 14.50 7.32 6.08
C ARG A 100 13.15 6.61 6.06
N GLY A 101 12.14 7.24 5.48
CA GLY A 101 10.83 6.65 5.28
C GLY A 101 10.04 7.41 4.23
N MET A 102 8.85 6.90 3.92
CA MET A 102 7.92 7.55 3.01
C MET A 102 6.50 7.51 3.56
N PHE A 103 5.74 8.54 3.20
CA PHE A 103 4.30 8.60 3.38
C PHE A 103 3.61 8.77 2.02
N ILE A 104 2.43 8.19 1.89
CA ILE A 104 1.46 8.56 0.86
C ILE A 104 0.28 9.20 1.57
N PHE A 105 0.06 10.48 1.31
CA PHE A 105 -1.06 11.26 1.82
C PHE A 105 -2.22 11.26 0.83
N ASN A 106 -3.45 11.10 1.34
CA ASN A 106 -4.73 11.13 0.63
C ASN A 106 -5.17 12.56 0.28
N THR A 107 -4.27 13.33 -0.31
CA THR A 107 -4.55 14.67 -0.83
C THR A 107 -3.74 14.92 -2.09
N LYS A 108 -4.29 15.75 -2.98
CA LYS A 108 -3.58 16.29 -4.14
C LYS A 108 -2.87 17.62 -3.85
N SER A 109 -3.10 18.23 -2.68
CA SER A 109 -2.49 19.51 -2.31
C SER A 109 -1.18 19.26 -1.57
N LYS A 110 -0.11 19.84 -2.12
CA LYS A 110 1.20 19.84 -1.48
C LYS A 110 1.18 20.62 -0.16
N GLU A 111 0.42 21.70 -0.12
CA GLU A 111 0.27 22.58 1.04
C GLU A 111 -0.43 21.86 2.20
N GLU A 112 -1.51 21.12 1.90
CA GLU A 112 -2.21 20.32 2.90
C GLU A 112 -1.34 19.17 3.42
N ALA A 113 -0.64 18.47 2.53
CA ALA A 113 0.32 17.44 2.94
C ALA A 113 1.43 18.03 3.83
N GLU A 114 1.94 19.21 3.49
CA GLU A 114 2.96 19.89 4.29
C GLU A 114 2.45 20.28 5.69
N GLN A 115 1.19 20.74 5.80
CA GLN A 115 0.57 21.01 7.09
C GLN A 115 0.51 19.75 7.96
N TRP A 116 0.20 18.60 7.37
CA TRP A 116 0.17 17.32 8.09
C TRP A 116 1.58 16.86 8.50
N VAL A 117 2.57 16.97 7.62
CA VAL A 117 3.97 16.65 7.94
C VAL A 117 4.48 17.50 9.11
N LYS A 118 4.14 18.79 9.14
CA LYS A 118 4.55 19.72 10.21
C LYS A 118 3.92 19.43 11.57
N THR A 119 2.97 18.51 11.68
CA THR A 119 2.44 18.07 12.98
C THR A 119 3.34 17.05 13.69
N ASP A 120 4.32 16.48 12.99
CA ASP A 120 5.23 15.47 13.51
C ASP A 120 6.31 16.09 14.43
N PRO A 121 6.40 15.69 15.71
CA PRO A 121 7.42 16.20 16.63
C PRO A 121 8.86 16.01 16.14
N ALA A 122 9.17 14.93 15.44
CA ALA A 122 10.52 14.68 14.91
C ALA A 122 10.84 15.61 13.73
N VAL A 123 9.85 16.01 12.95
CA VAL A 123 10.00 17.05 11.91
C VAL A 123 10.15 18.43 12.55
N GLN A 124 9.31 18.78 13.53
CA GLN A 124 9.39 20.06 14.24
C GLN A 124 10.73 20.26 14.94
N ALA A 125 11.30 19.19 15.51
CA ALA A 125 12.63 19.21 16.11
C ALA A 125 13.78 19.23 15.09
N GLY A 126 13.50 19.08 13.79
CA GLY A 126 14.49 19.00 12.73
C GLY A 126 15.32 17.71 12.73
N VAL A 127 14.83 16.65 13.40
CA VAL A 127 15.41 15.30 13.31
C VAL A 127 15.16 14.72 11.92
N PHE A 128 13.98 14.96 11.37
CA PHE A 128 13.64 14.65 9.99
C PHE A 128 13.45 15.93 9.18
N SER A 129 13.96 15.90 7.96
CA SER A 129 13.57 16.80 6.87
C SER A 129 12.65 16.05 5.91
N TYR A 130 12.08 16.73 4.93
CA TYR A 130 11.15 16.10 3.99
C TYR A 130 11.18 16.72 2.60
N GLU A 131 10.81 15.91 1.61
CA GLU A 131 10.50 16.33 0.26
C GLU A 131 9.08 15.90 -0.11
N ILE A 132 8.36 16.72 -0.86
CA ILE A 132 6.95 16.49 -1.20
C ILE A 132 6.74 16.47 -2.71
N PHE A 133 6.15 15.39 -3.20
CA PHE A 133 5.93 15.13 -4.62
C PHE A 133 4.45 14.82 -4.90
N PRO A 134 3.85 15.40 -5.96
CA PRO A 134 2.56 14.90 -6.45
C PRO A 134 2.75 13.48 -7.00
N TRP A 135 1.78 12.61 -6.74
CA TRP A 135 1.83 11.24 -7.21
C TRP A 135 0.46 10.77 -7.69
N TYR A 136 0.43 9.89 -8.69
CA TYR A 136 -0.79 9.32 -9.24
C TYR A 136 -0.79 7.82 -9.02
N GLY A 137 -1.79 7.34 -8.30
CA GLY A 137 -1.82 5.98 -7.77
C GLY A 137 -3.21 5.38 -7.75
N SER A 138 -3.30 4.11 -7.37
CA SER A 138 -4.59 3.43 -7.28
C SER A 138 -5.50 4.12 -6.27
N ALA A 139 -6.75 4.41 -6.65
CA ALA A 139 -7.76 4.95 -5.75
C ALA A 139 -8.14 3.95 -4.65
N ALA A 140 -7.79 2.66 -4.83
CA ALA A 140 -8.04 1.60 -3.88
C ALA A 140 -7.05 1.54 -2.72
N LEU A 141 -5.96 2.32 -2.71
CA LEU A 141 -4.95 2.29 -1.63
C LEU A 141 -5.54 2.41 -0.21
N PRO A 142 -6.49 3.31 0.09
CA PRO A 142 -7.07 3.39 1.44
C PRO A 142 -7.75 2.10 1.89
N LEU A 143 -8.17 1.22 0.97
CA LEU A 143 -8.90 0.01 1.30
C LEU A 143 -8.06 -1.04 2.03
N TYR A 144 -6.73 -1.03 1.92
CA TYR A 144 -5.93 -2.01 2.66
C TYR A 144 -5.83 -1.65 4.14
N LEU A 145 -5.97 -0.37 4.52
CA LEU A 145 -5.81 0.07 5.90
C LEU A 145 -6.77 -0.68 6.85
N LYS A 146 -8.01 -0.93 6.43
CA LYS A 146 -8.98 -1.71 7.23
C LYS A 146 -8.53 -3.15 7.48
N HIS A 147 -7.69 -3.70 6.61
CA HIS A 147 -7.14 -5.05 6.71
C HIS A 147 -5.80 -5.08 7.44
N HIS A 148 -5.16 -3.93 7.65
CA HIS A 148 -3.90 -3.86 8.40
C HIS A 148 -4.09 -4.39 9.83
N ASP A 149 -5.16 -3.97 10.50
CA ASP A 149 -5.47 -4.40 11.86
C ASP A 149 -5.78 -5.91 11.95
N GLU A 150 -6.29 -6.51 10.88
CA GLU A 150 -6.58 -7.95 10.81
C GLU A 150 -5.30 -8.80 10.75
N ILE A 151 -4.19 -8.22 10.28
CA ILE A 151 -2.89 -8.91 10.11
C ILE A 151 -1.83 -8.48 11.12
N SER A 152 -2.11 -7.45 11.92
CA SER A 152 -1.22 -6.95 12.96
C SER A 152 -1.48 -7.65 14.29
N LYS A 153 -0.43 -8.22 14.89
CA LYS A 153 -0.49 -8.77 16.26
C LYS A 153 -0.26 -7.69 17.32
N GLU A 154 0.49 -6.66 16.95
CA GLU A 154 0.88 -5.54 17.79
C GLU A 154 1.08 -4.31 16.90
N ASN A 155 0.99 -3.13 17.51
CA ASN A 155 1.32 -1.89 16.80
C ASN A 155 2.84 -1.74 16.72
N PRO A 156 3.39 -1.36 15.55
CA PRO A 156 4.83 -1.13 15.38
C PRO A 156 5.36 0.05 16.19
#